data_AF-A0A7K0CX31-F1
#
_entry.id   AF-A0A7K0CX31-F1
#
_cell.length_a   1.000
_cell.length_b   1.000
_cell.length_c   1.000
_cell.angle_alpha   90.00
_cell.angle_beta   90.00
_cell.angle_gamma   90.00
#
_symmetry.space_group_name_H-M   'P 1'
#
loop_
_entity.id
_entity.type
_entity.pdbx_description
1 polymer ?
#
loop_
_entity_poly.entity_id
_entity_poly.type
_entity_poly.pdbx_seq_one_letter_code
_entity_poly.pdbx_strand_id
1 'polypeptide(L)'
;MTSIDRAELESIRHRAEQSTDRDALRGAAVQLVNQKQEEIDELRDELAELHEDVQSWQLEAGEAQEDRQRLSDETRWLRGKLREVKAFEVANSLTPDSEITEYPNDYHDLLKFLRDIEHEGIVFTGDPEECRSLADHDPLCTSARTCWEAVLALRGYIRARTDGAWSRGVHDYLMQPPDGYRAISAKKHRPKESNPTMQQWGDQRRFPVPLEVSPAGKIEMKAHFKIGTNGTISPRMHYLDRWSQDHKIYIGYIGRHLKNTKTN
;
A
#
# COMPACT_ATOMS: atom_id res chain seq x y z
N MET A 1 -15.93 -8.49 27.62
CA MET A 1 -16.12 -8.93 29.02
C MET A 1 -17.60 -9.05 29.32
N THR A 2 -18.24 -10.10 28.81
CA THR A 2 -19.57 -10.52 29.24
C THR A 2 -19.40 -11.32 30.52
N SER A 3 -19.67 -10.66 31.65
CA SER A 3 -19.85 -11.31 32.94
C SER A 3 -20.75 -12.52 32.74
N ILE A 4 -20.38 -13.65 33.36
CA ILE A 4 -21.25 -14.78 33.58
C ILE A 4 -22.62 -14.23 33.98
N ASP A 5 -23.65 -14.45 33.15
CA ASP A 5 -24.99 -14.03 33.51
C ASP A 5 -25.43 -14.95 34.65
N ARG A 6 -25.34 -14.40 35.86
CA ARG A 6 -25.70 -15.08 37.09
C ARG A 6 -27.13 -15.62 37.01
N ALA A 7 -27.99 -14.98 36.22
CA ALA A 7 -29.35 -15.43 35.96
C ALA A 7 -29.40 -16.75 35.16
N GLU A 8 -28.50 -16.98 34.20
CA GLU A 8 -28.45 -18.24 33.44
C GLU A 8 -27.96 -19.40 34.31
N LEU A 9 -26.93 -19.17 35.14
CA LEU A 9 -26.46 -20.19 36.09
C LEU A 9 -27.51 -20.51 37.16
N GLU A 10 -28.21 -19.50 37.69
CA GLU A 10 -29.30 -19.72 38.65
C GLU A 10 -30.50 -20.43 37.98
N SER A 11 -30.80 -20.15 36.71
CA SER A 11 -31.81 -20.85 35.92
C SER A 11 -31.48 -22.32 35.65
N ILE A 12 -30.21 -22.64 35.39
CA ILE A 12 -29.75 -24.03 35.22
C ILE A 12 -29.82 -24.76 36.57
N ARG A 13 -29.41 -24.12 37.67
CA ARG A 13 -29.50 -24.69 39.02
C ARG A 13 -30.95 -24.99 39.40
N HIS A 14 -31.87 -24.07 39.13
CA HIS A 14 -33.27 -24.24 39.49
C HIS A 14 -33.97 -25.34 38.66
N ARG A 15 -33.63 -25.46 37.37
CA ARG A 15 -34.07 -26.59 36.52
C ARG A 15 -33.48 -27.93 37.00
N ALA A 16 -32.25 -27.92 37.51
CA ALA A 16 -31.60 -29.09 38.07
C ALA A 16 -32.22 -29.58 39.39
N GLU A 17 -32.74 -28.64 40.20
CA GLU A 17 -33.43 -28.93 41.46
C GLU A 17 -34.88 -29.44 41.25
N GLN A 18 -35.52 -29.15 40.11
CA GLN A 18 -36.93 -29.47 39.82
C GLN A 18 -37.15 -30.65 38.85
N SER A 19 -36.16 -31.06 38.06
CA SER A 19 -36.31 -32.16 37.10
C SER A 19 -36.04 -33.53 37.72
N THR A 20 -36.92 -34.50 37.44
CA THR A 20 -36.79 -35.91 37.82
C THR A 20 -35.90 -36.72 36.86
N ASP A 21 -35.55 -36.15 35.70
CA ASP A 21 -34.69 -36.77 34.69
C ASP A 21 -33.27 -36.17 34.75
N ARG A 22 -32.38 -36.91 35.43
CA ARG A 22 -30.97 -36.55 35.63
C ARG A 22 -30.16 -36.60 34.34
N ASP A 23 -30.57 -37.41 33.37
CA ASP A 23 -29.80 -37.60 32.13
C ASP A 23 -30.03 -36.43 31.16
N ALA A 24 -31.26 -35.90 31.09
CA ALA A 24 -31.57 -34.70 30.31
C ALA A 24 -30.83 -33.44 30.84
N LEU A 25 -30.76 -33.27 32.16
CA LEU A 25 -29.98 -32.19 32.79
C LEU A 25 -28.49 -32.32 32.53
N ARG A 26 -27.95 -33.55 32.62
CA ARG A 26 -26.54 -33.82 32.33
C ARG A 26 -26.22 -33.54 30.87
N GLY A 27 -27.10 -33.89 29.94
CA GLY A 27 -26.96 -33.58 28.52
C GLY A 27 -26.90 -32.08 28.25
N ALA A 28 -27.81 -31.30 28.83
CA ALA A 28 -27.82 -29.83 28.68
C ALA A 28 -26.58 -29.16 29.29
N ALA A 29 -26.12 -29.64 30.45
CA ALA A 29 -24.90 -29.14 31.08
C ALA A 29 -23.64 -29.45 30.24
N VAL A 30 -23.55 -30.65 29.67
CA VAL A 30 -22.44 -31.02 28.76
C VAL A 30 -22.46 -30.19 27.49
N GLN A 31 -23.63 -29.94 26.89
CA GLN A 31 -23.75 -29.09 25.71
C GLN A 31 -23.28 -27.65 25.99
N LEU A 32 -23.68 -27.06 27.12
CA LEU A 32 -23.23 -25.73 27.51
C LEU A 32 -21.72 -25.69 27.76
N VAL A 33 -21.16 -26.69 28.44
CA VAL A 33 -19.71 -26.77 28.67
C VAL A 33 -18.96 -26.86 27.35
N ASN A 34 -19.42 -27.67 26.39
CA ASN A 34 -18.80 -27.78 25.07
C ASN A 34 -18.89 -26.45 24.30
N GLN A 35 -20.05 -25.81 24.27
CA GLN A 35 -20.23 -24.51 23.61
C GLN A 35 -19.31 -23.44 24.22
N LYS A 36 -19.17 -23.41 25.55
CA LYS A 36 -18.26 -22.49 26.23
C LYS A 36 -16.80 -22.84 25.99
N GLN A 37 -16.47 -24.12 25.84
CA GLN A 37 -15.13 -24.54 25.49
C GLN A 37 -14.77 -24.11 24.06
N GLU A 38 -15.69 -24.24 23.11
CA GLU A 38 -15.55 -23.71 21.74
C GLU A 38 -15.35 -22.20 21.74
N GLU A 39 -16.17 -21.43 22.46
CA GLU A 39 -16.02 -19.97 22.60
C GLU A 39 -14.67 -19.59 23.24
N ILE A 40 -14.21 -20.34 24.25
CA ILE A 40 -12.90 -20.11 24.89
C ILE A 40 -11.76 -20.36 23.90
N ASP A 41 -11.87 -21.41 23.08
CA ASP A 41 -10.83 -21.77 22.13
C ASP A 41 -10.79 -20.77 20.96
N GLU A 42 -11.95 -20.32 20.45
CA GLU A 42 -12.04 -19.21 19.47
C GLU A 42 -11.39 -17.93 20.01
N LEU A 43 -11.72 -17.53 21.25
CA LEU A 43 -11.14 -16.33 21.87
C LEU A 43 -9.63 -16.47 22.13
N ARG A 44 -9.13 -17.68 22.35
CA ARG A 44 -7.68 -17.93 22.51
C ARG A 44 -6.96 -17.79 21.17
N ASP A 45 -7.56 -18.27 20.10
CA ASP A 45 -7.02 -18.14 18.75
C ASP A 45 -6.98 -16.66 18.34
N GLU A 46 -8.06 -15.91 18.56
CA GLU A 46 -8.10 -14.45 18.33
C GLU A 46 -7.04 -13.70 19.17
N LEU A 47 -6.87 -14.08 20.43
CA LEU A 47 -5.86 -13.48 21.31
C LEU A 47 -4.43 -13.77 20.80
N ALA A 48 -4.20 -14.97 20.27
CA ALA A 48 -2.91 -15.35 19.71
C ALA A 48 -2.59 -14.54 18.44
N GLU A 49 -3.55 -14.43 17.52
CA GLU A 49 -3.42 -13.61 16.29
C GLU A 49 -3.15 -12.14 16.63
N LEU A 50 -3.91 -11.55 17.55
CA LEU A 50 -3.71 -10.16 17.95
C LEU A 50 -2.33 -9.93 18.62
N HIS A 51 -1.82 -10.90 19.38
CA HIS A 51 -0.48 -10.80 19.94
C HIS A 51 0.62 -10.84 18.87
N GLU A 52 0.46 -11.66 17.82
CA GLU A 52 1.38 -11.69 16.69
C GLU A 52 1.37 -10.36 15.92
N ASP A 53 0.19 -9.79 15.66
CA ASP A 53 0.04 -8.47 15.02
C ASP A 53 0.71 -7.36 15.83
N VAL A 54 0.51 -7.34 17.16
CA VAL A 54 1.14 -6.36 18.05
C VAL A 54 2.66 -6.48 18.01
N GLN A 55 3.22 -7.70 17.99
CA GLN A 55 4.66 -7.91 17.87
C GLN A 55 5.19 -7.40 16.52
N SER A 56 4.46 -7.67 15.43
CA SER A 56 4.82 -7.17 14.10
C SER A 56 4.84 -5.63 14.07
N TRP A 57 3.81 -4.97 14.60
CA TRP A 57 3.76 -3.51 14.67
C TRP A 57 4.84 -2.92 15.56
N GLN A 58 5.18 -3.58 16.67
CA GLN A 58 6.29 -3.14 17.53
C GLN A 58 7.63 -3.17 16.80
N LEU A 59 7.87 -4.21 15.99
CA LEU A 59 9.07 -4.31 15.17
C LEU A 59 9.12 -3.18 14.12
N GLU A 60 8.05 -3.00 13.36
CA GLU A 60 7.95 -1.95 12.34
C GLU A 60 8.12 -0.54 12.95
N ALA A 61 7.52 -0.29 14.12
CA ALA A 61 7.67 0.97 14.85
C ALA A 61 9.11 1.18 15.32
N GLY A 62 9.80 0.11 15.74
CA GLY A 62 11.23 0.13 16.07
C GLY A 62 12.09 0.53 14.88
N GLU A 63 11.90 -0.12 13.73
CA GLU A 63 12.61 0.19 12.49
C GLU A 63 12.36 1.64 12.03
N ALA A 64 11.10 2.08 12.05
CA ALA A 64 10.73 3.45 11.70
C ALA A 64 11.37 4.48 12.64
N GLN A 65 11.49 4.16 13.93
CA GLN A 65 12.14 5.01 14.91
C GLN A 65 13.65 5.10 14.68
N GLU A 66 14.31 3.99 14.35
CA GLU A 66 15.74 3.97 13.98
C GLU A 66 16.00 4.81 12.72
N ASP A 67 15.16 4.66 11.70
CA ASP A 67 15.23 5.46 10.47
C ASP A 67 15.04 6.96 10.77
N ARG A 68 14.07 7.31 11.62
CA ARG A 68 13.84 8.70 12.05
C ARG A 68 15.04 9.27 12.78
N GLN A 69 15.68 8.48 13.64
CA GLN A 69 16.89 8.89 14.35
C GLN A 69 18.06 9.10 13.39
N ARG A 70 18.29 8.17 12.46
CA ARG A 70 19.33 8.27 11.43
C ARG A 70 19.17 9.54 10.59
N LEU A 71 17.96 9.78 10.06
CA LEU A 71 17.66 10.97 9.25
C LEU A 71 17.79 12.28 10.05
N SER A 72 17.43 12.26 11.33
CA SER A 72 17.64 13.39 12.23
C SER A 72 19.13 13.70 12.44
N ASP A 73 19.96 12.67 12.63
CA ASP A 73 21.40 12.84 12.81
C ASP A 73 22.07 13.32 11.50
N GLU A 74 21.65 12.79 10.36
CA GLU A 74 22.09 13.25 9.04
C GLU A 74 21.70 14.72 8.80
N THR A 75 20.46 15.11 9.13
CA THR A 75 20.00 16.51 9.05
C THR A 75 20.86 17.43 9.91
N ARG A 76 21.20 17.00 11.14
CA ARG A 76 22.08 17.76 12.04
C ARG A 76 23.48 17.91 11.44
N TRP A 77 24.03 16.83 10.88
CA TRP A 77 25.34 16.85 10.23
C TRP A 77 25.36 17.76 9.00
N LEU A 78 24.38 17.64 8.09
CA LEU A 78 24.24 18.48 6.89
C LEU A 78 24.09 19.96 7.25
N ARG A 79 23.26 20.31 8.24
CA ARG A 79 23.15 21.69 8.74
C ARG A 79 24.48 22.19 9.31
N GLY A 80 25.25 21.34 9.97
CA GLY A 80 26.62 21.64 10.39
C GLY A 80 27.53 21.99 9.22
N LYS A 81 27.51 21.17 8.15
CA LYS A 81 28.28 21.42 6.92
C LYS A 81 27.87 22.69 6.19
N LEU A 82 26.58 23.01 6.15
CA LEU A 82 26.11 24.28 5.59
C LEU A 82 26.65 25.50 6.36
N ARG A 83 26.80 25.40 7.69
CA ARG A 83 27.41 26.47 8.48
C ARG A 83 28.92 26.62 8.21
N GLU A 84 29.64 25.52 7.99
CA GLU A 84 31.07 25.57 7.62
C GLU A 84 31.30 26.33 6.30
N VAL A 85 30.39 26.18 5.32
CA VAL A 85 30.42 26.94 4.05
C VAL A 85 29.71 28.29 4.12
N LYS A 86 29.40 28.78 5.33
CA LYS A 86 28.75 30.08 5.61
C LYS A 86 27.33 30.24 5.02
N ALA A 87 26.64 29.15 4.67
CA ALA A 87 25.24 29.15 4.26
C ALA A 87 24.28 29.18 5.48
N PHE A 88 24.45 30.19 6.35
CA PHE A 88 23.77 30.25 7.65
C PHE A 88 22.25 30.40 7.54
N GLU A 89 21.77 31.15 6.55
CA GLU A 89 20.34 31.37 6.33
C GLU A 89 19.62 30.04 6.08
N VAL A 90 20.11 29.28 5.09
CA VAL A 90 19.58 27.94 4.76
C VAL A 90 19.71 27.00 5.95
N ALA A 91 20.86 26.99 6.63
CA ALA A 91 21.12 26.08 7.76
C ALA A 91 20.17 26.29 8.97
N ASN A 92 19.61 27.50 9.13
CA ASN A 92 18.72 27.84 10.25
C ASN A 92 17.25 27.95 9.84
N SER A 93 16.95 27.95 8.53
CA SER A 93 15.59 27.97 8.03
C SER A 93 14.85 26.64 8.29
N LEU A 94 13.53 26.75 8.43
CA LEU A 94 12.65 25.59 8.27
C LEU A 94 12.57 25.23 6.78
N THR A 95 12.30 23.96 6.49
CA THR A 95 11.99 23.53 5.12
C THR A 95 10.80 24.35 4.61
N PRO A 96 10.92 25.08 3.49
CA PRO A 96 9.81 25.83 2.93
C PRO A 96 8.64 24.90 2.60
N ASP A 97 7.39 25.37 2.74
CA ASP A 97 6.20 24.57 2.43
C ASP A 97 6.23 24.02 0.99
N SER A 98 6.83 24.75 0.05
CA SER A 98 7.02 24.32 -1.35
C SER A 98 7.95 23.12 -1.52
N GLU A 99 8.83 22.87 -0.55
CA GLU A 99 9.77 21.74 -0.53
C GLU A 99 9.22 20.56 0.28
N ILE A 100 8.13 20.76 1.04
CA ILE A 100 7.46 19.70 1.77
C ILE A 100 6.61 18.90 0.77
N THR A 101 6.82 17.59 0.76
CA THR A 101 6.03 16.71 -0.10
C THR A 101 4.62 16.59 0.44
N GLU A 102 3.64 17.00 -0.37
CA GLU A 102 2.24 16.75 -0.09
C GLU A 102 1.88 15.30 -0.43
N TYR A 103 1.10 14.66 0.44
CA TYR A 103 0.64 13.29 0.29
C TYR A 103 -0.88 13.24 0.26
N PRO A 104 -1.46 12.34 -0.55
CA PRO A 104 -2.90 12.19 -0.60
C PRO A 104 -3.43 11.63 0.73
N ASN A 105 -4.56 12.17 1.20
CA ASN A 105 -5.24 11.67 2.38
C ASN A 105 -6.30 10.60 2.06
N ASP A 106 -6.56 10.34 0.78
CA ASP A 106 -7.39 9.25 0.27
C ASP A 106 -7.15 9.04 -1.26
N TYR A 107 -7.96 8.19 -1.88
CA TYR A 107 -7.89 7.97 -3.34
C TYR A 107 -8.50 9.09 -4.19
N HIS A 108 -9.36 9.95 -3.61
CA HIS A 108 -9.86 11.14 -4.31
C HIS A 108 -8.75 12.19 -4.46
N ASP A 109 -8.00 12.43 -3.39
CA ASP A 109 -6.80 13.26 -3.37
C ASP A 109 -5.75 12.72 -4.34
N LEU A 110 -5.49 11.40 -4.32
CA LEU A 110 -4.53 10.80 -5.25
C LEU A 110 -4.89 11.07 -6.72
N LEU A 111 -6.17 10.89 -7.08
CA LEU A 111 -6.64 11.17 -8.44
C LEU A 111 -6.60 12.66 -8.77
N LYS A 112 -6.82 13.54 -7.79
CA LYS A 112 -6.65 14.98 -7.96
C LYS A 112 -5.19 15.32 -8.24
N PHE A 113 -4.28 14.82 -7.41
CA PHE A 113 -2.84 15.06 -7.55
C PHE A 113 -2.32 14.58 -8.91
N LEU A 114 -2.78 13.41 -9.37
CA LEU A 114 -2.45 12.89 -10.70
C LEU A 114 -2.88 13.83 -11.83
N ARG A 115 -4.06 14.46 -11.74
CA ARG A 115 -4.51 15.47 -12.71
C ARG A 115 -3.65 16.73 -12.63
N ASP A 116 -3.33 17.17 -11.42
CA ASP A 116 -2.59 18.42 -11.19
C ASP A 116 -1.17 18.33 -11.80
N ILE A 117 -0.54 17.15 -11.80
CA ILE A 117 0.80 16.94 -12.39
C ILE A 117 0.78 16.45 -13.85
N GLU A 118 -0.39 16.41 -14.51
CA GLU A 118 -0.49 15.86 -15.87
C GLU A 118 0.43 16.58 -16.87
N HIS A 119 0.54 17.90 -16.71
CA HIS A 119 1.40 18.77 -17.49
C HIS A 119 2.91 18.46 -17.33
N GLU A 120 3.30 17.74 -16.28
CA GLU A 120 4.68 17.30 -16.03
C GLU A 120 5.01 15.95 -16.72
N GLY A 121 4.08 15.43 -17.53
CA GLY A 121 4.28 14.23 -18.34
C GLY A 121 3.79 12.93 -17.69
N ILE A 122 3.13 12.99 -16.53
CA ILE A 122 2.48 11.83 -15.90
C ILE A 122 0.98 11.87 -16.19
N VAL A 123 0.50 10.97 -17.07
CA VAL A 123 -0.90 10.99 -17.51
C VAL A 123 -1.66 9.79 -16.96
N PHE A 124 -2.67 10.01 -16.13
CA PHE A 124 -3.57 8.95 -15.69
C PHE A 124 -4.65 8.69 -16.75
N THR A 125 -4.79 7.43 -17.15
CA THR A 125 -5.68 6.98 -18.23
C THR A 125 -6.54 5.78 -17.82
N GLY A 126 -6.34 5.27 -16.60
CA GLY A 126 -7.13 4.17 -16.05
C GLY A 126 -8.53 4.59 -15.60
N ASP A 127 -9.28 3.61 -15.10
CA ASP A 127 -10.61 3.85 -14.52
C ASP A 127 -10.47 4.48 -13.12
N PRO A 128 -10.98 5.70 -12.89
CA PRO A 128 -10.96 6.31 -11.57
C PRO A 128 -11.76 5.54 -10.51
N GLU A 129 -12.80 4.79 -10.89
CA GLU A 129 -13.61 4.01 -9.94
C GLU A 129 -12.85 2.78 -9.42
N GLU A 130 -12.09 2.10 -10.28
CA GLU A 130 -11.23 0.99 -9.84
C GLU A 130 -10.22 1.47 -8.79
N CYS A 131 -9.65 2.67 -8.99
CA CYS A 131 -8.74 3.31 -8.05
C CYS A 131 -9.44 3.63 -6.72
N ARG A 132 -10.63 4.26 -6.77
CA ARG A 132 -11.43 4.59 -5.58
C ARG A 132 -11.89 3.37 -4.79
N SER A 133 -12.18 2.25 -5.46
CA SER A 133 -12.62 1.00 -4.82
C SER A 133 -11.60 0.39 -3.86
N LEU A 134 -10.35 0.89 -3.86
CA LEU A 134 -9.32 0.50 -2.92
C LEU A 134 -9.47 1.16 -1.54
N ALA A 135 -10.22 2.25 -1.42
CA ALA A 135 -10.41 3.00 -0.17
C ALA A 135 -10.95 2.11 0.96
N ASP A 136 -11.89 1.22 0.64
CA ASP A 136 -12.49 0.27 1.59
C ASP A 136 -11.47 -0.64 2.28
N HIS A 137 -10.28 -0.80 1.68
CA HIS A 137 -9.20 -1.68 2.17
C HIS A 137 -7.99 -0.90 2.71
N ASP A 138 -7.99 0.44 2.65
CA ASP A 138 -6.85 1.29 3.06
C ASP A 138 -7.27 2.39 4.04
N PRO A 139 -7.76 2.05 5.25
CA PRO A 139 -8.27 3.03 6.21
C PRO A 139 -7.20 4.02 6.71
N LEU A 140 -5.92 3.66 6.60
CA LEU A 140 -4.78 4.49 6.98
C LEU A 140 -4.10 5.17 5.78
N CYS A 141 -4.65 4.99 4.57
CA CYS A 141 -4.18 5.59 3.32
C CYS A 141 -2.71 5.29 2.98
N THR A 142 -2.17 4.20 3.55
CA THR A 142 -0.78 3.78 3.39
C THR A 142 -0.44 3.43 1.95
N SER A 143 -1.39 2.80 1.25
CA SER A 143 -1.22 2.38 -0.12
C SER A 143 -1.50 3.52 -1.10
N ALA A 144 -2.44 4.41 -0.80
CA ALA A 144 -2.61 5.66 -1.54
C ALA A 144 -1.31 6.50 -1.51
N ARG A 145 -0.70 6.65 -0.34
CA ARG A 145 0.59 7.33 -0.15
C ARG A 145 1.73 6.61 -0.88
N THR A 146 1.78 5.28 -0.82
CA THR A 146 2.80 4.51 -1.56
C THR A 146 2.62 4.60 -3.07
N CYS A 147 1.38 4.67 -3.56
CA CYS A 147 1.08 4.89 -4.97
C CYS A 147 1.60 6.26 -5.40
N TRP A 148 1.37 7.29 -4.58
CA TRP A 148 1.90 8.61 -4.82
C TRP A 148 3.43 8.66 -4.83
N GLU A 149 4.12 7.94 -3.95
CA GLU A 149 5.59 7.82 -4.01
C GLU A 149 6.08 7.21 -5.33
N ALA A 150 5.39 6.20 -5.84
CA ALA A 150 5.72 5.62 -7.13
C ALA A 150 5.51 6.64 -8.27
N VAL A 151 4.45 7.45 -8.19
CA VAL A 151 4.20 8.54 -9.14
C VAL A 151 5.29 9.61 -9.08
N LEU A 152 5.68 10.06 -7.87
CA LEU A 152 6.74 11.04 -7.69
C LEU A 152 8.11 10.49 -8.15
N ALA A 153 8.36 9.20 -8.02
CA ALA A 153 9.55 8.55 -8.57
C ALA A 153 9.54 8.55 -10.12
N LEU A 154 8.38 8.32 -10.75
CA LEU A 154 8.22 8.42 -12.20
C LEU A 154 8.40 9.86 -12.70
N ARG A 155 7.88 10.84 -11.96
CA ARG A 155 8.13 12.27 -12.21
C ARG A 155 9.63 12.60 -12.10
N GLY A 156 10.30 12.07 -11.07
CA GLY A 156 11.76 12.18 -10.91
C GLY A 156 12.52 11.57 -12.08
N TYR A 157 12.08 10.42 -12.59
CA TYR A 157 12.63 9.79 -13.79
C TYR A 157 12.48 10.68 -15.03
N ILE A 158 11.28 11.22 -15.29
CA ILE A 158 11.06 12.17 -16.39
C ILE A 158 12.03 13.35 -16.28
N ARG A 159 12.12 13.96 -15.10
CA ARG A 159 13.05 15.08 -14.86
C ARG A 159 14.50 14.66 -15.13
N ALA A 160 14.95 13.50 -14.64
CA ALA A 160 16.31 13.02 -14.86
C ALA A 160 16.62 12.79 -16.35
N ARG A 161 15.62 12.35 -17.13
CA ARG A 161 15.75 12.21 -18.58
C ARG A 161 15.78 13.57 -19.29
N THR A 162 14.94 14.53 -18.87
CA THR A 162 14.93 15.92 -19.38
C THR A 162 16.25 16.62 -19.14
N ASP A 163 16.78 16.50 -17.92
CA ASP A 163 18.03 17.13 -17.48
C ASP A 163 19.28 16.47 -18.10
N GLY A 164 19.11 15.38 -18.86
CA GLY A 164 20.21 14.61 -19.46
C GLY A 164 21.02 13.78 -18.45
N ALA A 165 20.58 13.73 -17.19
CA ALA A 165 21.21 12.96 -16.10
C ALA A 165 20.93 11.45 -16.20
N TRP A 166 19.98 11.05 -17.04
CA TRP A 166 19.61 9.65 -17.23
C TRP A 166 19.26 9.30 -18.67
N SER A 167 19.54 8.06 -19.09
CA SER A 167 19.30 7.57 -20.45
C SER A 167 18.70 6.17 -20.54
N ARG A 168 18.64 5.42 -19.42
CA ARG A 168 18.11 4.05 -19.35
C ARG A 168 16.63 4.03 -18.94
N GLY A 169 16.02 2.86 -18.85
CA GLY A 169 14.61 2.72 -18.45
C GLY A 169 14.36 2.96 -16.96
N VAL A 170 13.08 3.00 -16.58
CA VAL A 170 12.62 3.24 -15.19
C VAL A 170 13.20 2.23 -14.19
N HIS A 171 13.29 0.94 -14.54
CA HIS A 171 13.78 -0.05 -13.58
C HIS A 171 15.24 0.20 -13.19
N ASP A 172 16.10 0.49 -14.17
CA ASP A 172 17.50 0.83 -13.91
C ASP A 172 17.61 2.12 -13.10
N TYR A 173 16.72 3.09 -13.37
CA TYR A 173 16.65 4.35 -12.61
C TYR A 173 16.34 4.08 -11.14
N LEU A 174 15.39 3.20 -10.84
CA LEU A 174 15.03 2.87 -9.45
C LEU A 174 16.12 2.06 -8.73
N MET A 175 16.98 1.36 -9.47
CA MET A 175 18.12 0.62 -8.90
C MET A 175 19.29 1.55 -8.58
N GLN A 176 19.49 2.60 -9.37
CA GLN A 176 20.63 3.51 -9.29
C GLN A 176 20.20 4.94 -9.70
N PRO A 177 19.35 5.61 -8.90
CA PRO A 177 18.92 6.96 -9.23
C PRO A 177 20.10 7.92 -9.17
N PRO A 178 20.23 8.88 -10.10
CA PRO A 178 21.22 9.95 -9.99
C PRO A 178 21.00 10.78 -8.72
N ASP A 179 22.07 11.39 -8.22
CA ASP A 179 22.02 12.23 -7.02
C ASP A 179 21.01 13.38 -7.18
N GLY A 180 20.21 13.62 -6.14
CA GLY A 180 19.22 14.69 -6.12
C GLY A 180 17.90 14.37 -6.82
N TYR A 181 17.70 13.13 -7.28
CA TYR A 181 16.43 12.69 -7.87
C TYR A 181 15.70 11.69 -6.96
N ARG A 182 14.38 11.82 -6.90
CA ARG A 182 13.53 10.96 -6.06
C ARG A 182 13.37 9.58 -6.69
N ALA A 183 13.53 8.53 -5.88
CA ALA A 183 13.20 7.17 -6.25
C ALA A 183 12.45 6.45 -5.13
N ILE A 184 11.73 5.40 -5.50
CA ILE A 184 11.18 4.41 -4.59
C ILE A 184 11.98 3.11 -4.71
N SER A 185 11.99 2.28 -3.66
CA SER A 185 12.68 0.99 -3.68
C SER A 185 12.36 0.16 -4.93
N ALA A 186 13.38 -0.23 -5.68
CA ALA A 186 13.24 -1.10 -6.85
C ALA A 186 12.56 -2.45 -6.54
N LYS A 187 12.57 -2.90 -5.27
CA LYS A 187 11.84 -4.11 -4.83
C LYS A 187 10.33 -3.99 -5.03
N LYS A 188 9.78 -2.76 -4.99
CA LYS A 188 8.37 -2.46 -5.30
C LYS A 188 8.08 -2.42 -6.79
N HIS A 189 9.08 -2.38 -7.67
CA HIS A 189 8.87 -2.34 -9.12
C HIS A 189 9.05 -3.70 -9.80
N ARG A 190 8.32 -3.94 -10.89
CA ARG A 190 8.55 -5.05 -11.80
C ARG A 190 8.59 -4.50 -13.24
N PRO A 191 9.72 -4.64 -13.97
CA PRO A 191 9.82 -4.13 -15.34
C PRO A 191 8.97 -4.91 -16.35
N LYS A 192 8.61 -6.15 -16.01
CA LYS A 192 7.78 -7.01 -16.85
C LYS A 192 6.89 -7.92 -16.00
N GLU A 193 5.73 -8.24 -16.55
CA GLU A 193 4.88 -9.34 -16.10
C GLU A 193 5.51 -10.69 -16.50
N SER A 194 5.17 -11.77 -15.79
CA SER A 194 5.71 -13.09 -16.10
C SER A 194 5.21 -13.61 -17.46
N ASN A 195 6.05 -14.32 -18.22
CA ASN A 195 5.68 -14.88 -19.52
C ASN A 195 4.43 -15.79 -19.44
N PRO A 196 4.32 -16.72 -18.46
CA PRO A 196 3.12 -17.53 -18.30
C PRO A 196 1.86 -16.69 -18.04
N THR A 197 1.96 -15.67 -17.18
CA THR A 197 0.84 -14.76 -16.90
C THR A 197 0.40 -14.04 -18.17
N MET A 198 1.34 -13.55 -18.99
CA MET A 198 1.02 -12.86 -20.24
C MET A 198 0.38 -13.76 -21.28
N GLN A 199 0.79 -15.03 -21.35
CA GLN A 199 0.20 -16.00 -22.28
C GLN A 199 -1.26 -16.34 -21.93
N GLN A 200 -1.59 -16.38 -20.63
CA GLN A 200 -2.91 -16.82 -20.17
C GLN A 200 -3.87 -15.67 -19.84
N TRP A 201 -3.37 -14.53 -19.39
CA TRP A 201 -4.15 -13.36 -18.95
C TRP A 201 -3.55 -12.03 -19.41
N GLY A 202 -2.85 -12.02 -20.54
CA GLY A 202 -2.29 -10.80 -21.13
C GLY A 202 -3.33 -9.73 -21.44
N ASP A 203 -4.56 -10.15 -21.81
CA ASP A 203 -5.66 -9.24 -22.12
C ASP A 203 -6.07 -8.36 -20.92
N GLN A 204 -5.90 -8.85 -19.69
CA GLN A 204 -6.17 -8.05 -18.48
C GLN A 204 -5.12 -6.95 -18.24
N ARG A 205 -3.97 -7.02 -18.91
CA ARG A 205 -2.92 -5.99 -18.85
C ARG A 205 -2.97 -5.02 -20.03
N ARG A 206 -4.10 -4.97 -20.75
CA ARG A 206 -4.38 -3.98 -21.79
C ARG A 206 -5.21 -2.85 -21.21
N PHE A 207 -4.58 -1.72 -20.96
CA PHE A 207 -5.20 -0.59 -20.28
C PHE A 207 -5.47 0.57 -21.23
N PRO A 208 -6.44 1.45 -20.89
CA PRO A 208 -6.80 2.57 -21.75
C PRO A 208 -5.63 3.53 -21.95
N VAL A 209 -5.56 4.11 -23.14
CA VAL A 209 -4.65 5.19 -23.53
C VAL A 209 -5.33 6.07 -24.58
N PRO A 210 -4.91 7.33 -24.75
CA PRO A 210 -5.38 8.17 -25.84
C PRO A 210 -5.22 7.51 -27.22
N LEU A 211 -6.12 7.83 -28.16
CA LEU A 211 -6.11 7.23 -29.51
C LEU A 211 -4.83 7.58 -30.30
N GLU A 212 -4.20 8.71 -30.01
CA GLU A 212 -2.90 9.12 -30.53
C GLU A 212 -1.74 8.22 -30.06
N VAL A 213 -1.87 7.57 -28.90
CA VAL A 213 -0.90 6.60 -28.38
C VAL A 213 -1.12 5.23 -28.99
N SER A 214 -2.39 4.80 -29.09
CA SER A 214 -2.78 3.55 -29.73
C SER A 214 -4.14 3.70 -30.40
N PRO A 215 -4.29 3.41 -31.71
CA PRO A 215 -5.58 3.48 -32.40
C PRO A 215 -6.67 2.59 -31.79
N ALA A 216 -6.29 1.54 -31.05
CA ALA A 216 -7.22 0.65 -30.36
C ALA A 216 -7.78 1.25 -29.06
N GLY A 217 -7.28 2.43 -28.62
CA GLY A 217 -7.63 3.07 -27.34
C GLY A 217 -7.15 2.31 -26.11
N LYS A 218 -6.44 1.20 -26.29
CA LYS A 218 -5.87 0.37 -25.23
C LYS A 218 -4.53 -0.23 -25.65
N ILE A 219 -3.59 -0.33 -24.73
CA ILE A 219 -2.27 -0.91 -24.97
C ILE A 219 -1.80 -1.78 -23.80
N GLU A 220 -0.96 -2.76 -24.10
CA GLU A 220 -0.37 -3.65 -23.12
C GLU A 220 0.64 -2.91 -22.22
N MET A 221 0.45 -2.98 -20.89
CA MET A 221 1.36 -2.40 -19.90
C MET A 221 1.89 -3.48 -18.95
N LYS A 222 3.11 -3.95 -19.20
CA LYS A 222 3.75 -5.01 -18.39
C LYS A 222 4.41 -4.50 -17.12
N ALA A 223 4.96 -3.29 -17.18
CA ALA A 223 5.65 -2.68 -16.07
C ALA A 223 4.64 -2.26 -15.01
N HIS A 224 4.94 -2.56 -13.75
CA HIS A 224 4.04 -2.24 -12.66
C HIS A 224 4.75 -2.06 -11.33
N PHE A 225 4.11 -1.30 -10.44
CA PHE A 225 4.48 -1.17 -9.05
C PHE A 225 3.59 -2.03 -8.15
N LYS A 226 4.22 -2.60 -7.13
CA LYS A 226 3.60 -3.25 -5.98
C LYS A 226 3.40 -2.17 -4.92
N ILE A 227 2.16 -1.77 -4.72
CA ILE A 227 1.85 -0.64 -3.83
C ILE A 227 1.93 -1.10 -2.38
N GLY A 228 1.27 -2.20 -2.04
CA GLY A 228 1.31 -2.78 -0.70
C GLY A 228 0.44 -4.04 -0.60
N THR A 229 0.14 -4.41 0.64
CA THR A 229 -0.87 -5.39 1.01
C THR A 229 -1.83 -4.68 1.95
N ASN A 230 -3.11 -4.67 1.58
CA ASN A 230 -4.17 -3.95 2.27
C ASN A 230 -5.21 -5.00 2.69
N GLY A 231 -5.04 -5.56 3.88
CA GLY A 231 -5.79 -6.75 4.28
C GLY A 231 -5.62 -7.88 3.26
N THR A 232 -6.70 -8.25 2.58
CA THR A 232 -6.72 -9.37 1.62
C THR A 232 -6.33 -8.99 0.18
N ILE A 233 -6.17 -7.70 -0.14
CA ILE A 233 -5.83 -7.26 -1.51
C ILE A 233 -4.38 -6.80 -1.60
N SER A 234 -3.78 -6.96 -2.78
CA SER A 234 -2.42 -6.46 -3.08
C SER A 234 -2.43 -5.50 -4.26
N PRO A 235 -2.70 -4.20 -4.05
CA PRO A 235 -2.87 -3.24 -5.14
C PRO A 235 -1.64 -3.12 -6.05
N ARG A 236 -1.90 -2.86 -7.33
CA ARG A 236 -0.89 -2.70 -8.39
C ARG A 236 -1.15 -1.40 -9.16
N MET A 237 -0.08 -0.74 -9.56
CA MET A 237 -0.12 0.37 -10.51
C MET A 237 0.61 -0.02 -11.79
N HIS A 238 -0.11 -0.16 -12.91
CA HIS A 238 0.49 -0.45 -14.22
C HIS A 238 0.67 0.85 -15.01
N TYR A 239 1.80 0.92 -15.71
CA TYR A 239 2.14 2.09 -16.50
C TYR A 239 2.87 1.73 -17.79
N LEU A 240 2.85 2.67 -18.73
CA LEU A 240 3.58 2.65 -19.99
C LEU A 240 4.58 3.80 -20.01
N ASP A 241 5.87 3.46 -20.09
CA ASP A 241 6.94 4.42 -20.38
C ASP A 241 6.96 4.71 -21.89
N ARG A 242 6.62 5.95 -22.26
CA ARG A 242 6.71 6.48 -23.63
C ARG A 242 7.68 7.64 -23.74
N TRP A 243 8.65 7.72 -22.83
CA TRP A 243 9.61 8.81 -22.80
C TRP A 243 10.27 9.06 -24.15
N SER A 244 10.66 8.00 -24.87
CA SER A 244 11.34 8.10 -26.16
C SER A 244 10.44 8.56 -27.32
N GLN A 245 9.11 8.56 -27.15
CA GLN A 245 8.17 8.91 -28.21
C GLN A 245 7.54 10.29 -27.98
N ASP A 246 7.07 10.54 -26.77
CA ASP A 246 6.29 11.75 -26.44
C ASP A 246 6.66 12.35 -25.08
N HIS A 247 7.74 11.87 -24.45
CA HIS A 247 8.23 12.33 -23.15
C HIS A 247 7.25 12.10 -21.99
N LYS A 248 6.27 11.19 -22.14
CA LYS A 248 5.26 10.91 -21.13
C LYS A 248 5.35 9.51 -20.55
N ILE A 249 4.74 9.37 -19.37
CA ILE A 249 4.39 8.10 -18.76
C ILE A 249 2.88 8.06 -18.59
N TYR A 250 2.27 7.00 -19.09
CA TYR A 250 0.83 6.78 -18.98
C TYR A 250 0.54 5.75 -17.89
N ILE A 251 -0.21 6.13 -16.86
CA ILE A 251 -0.67 5.22 -15.81
C ILE A 251 -2.06 4.71 -16.23
N GLY A 252 -2.11 3.47 -16.71
CA GLY A 252 -3.34 2.88 -17.25
C GLY A 252 -4.19 2.15 -16.21
N TYR A 253 -3.65 1.87 -15.02
CA TYR A 253 -4.37 1.13 -13.98
C TYR A 253 -3.79 1.38 -12.60
N ILE A 254 -4.68 1.63 -11.65
CA ILE A 254 -4.41 1.58 -10.21
C ILE A 254 -5.59 0.80 -9.62
N GLY A 255 -5.33 -0.39 -9.10
CA GLY A 255 -6.41 -1.26 -8.65
C GLY A 255 -5.91 -2.51 -7.96
N ARG A 256 -6.84 -3.43 -7.70
CA ARG A 256 -6.54 -4.72 -7.07
C ARG A 256 -5.56 -5.53 -7.91
N HIS A 257 -4.99 -6.57 -7.30
CA HIS A 257 -4.17 -7.51 -8.04
C HIS A 257 -4.98 -8.18 -9.15
N LEU A 258 -4.50 -8.14 -10.39
CA LEU A 258 -5.12 -8.87 -11.51
C LEU A 258 -4.84 -10.37 -11.43
N LYS A 259 -5.65 -11.19 -12.10
CA LYS A 259 -5.45 -12.66 -12.07
C LYS A 259 -4.06 -13.03 -12.60
N ASN A 260 -3.45 -14.01 -11.95
CA ASN A 260 -2.17 -14.59 -12.33
C ASN A 260 -2.12 -16.08 -11.92
N THR A 261 -0.99 -16.75 -12.17
CA THR A 261 -0.81 -18.17 -11.85
C THR A 261 -0.86 -18.52 -10.35
N LYS A 262 -0.94 -17.53 -9.46
CA LYS A 262 -0.89 -17.69 -7.99
C LYS A 262 -2.17 -17.23 -7.29
N THR A 263 -3.11 -16.60 -8.00
CA THR A 263 -4.32 -16.02 -7.42
C THR A 263 -5.50 -16.46 -8.29
N ASN A 264 -6.30 -17.40 -7.77
CA ASN A 264 -7.48 -17.97 -8.45
C ASN A 264 -8.63 -16.96 -8.51
#